data_AF-A0A7X7W1E3-F1
#
_entry.id   AF-A0A7X7W1E3-F1
#
_cell.length_a   1.000
_cell.length_b   1.000
_cell.length_c   1.000
_cell.angle_alpha   90.00
_cell.angle_beta   90.00
_cell.angle_gamma   90.00
#
_symmetry.space_group_name_H-M   'P 1'
#
loop_
_entity.id
_entity.type
_entity.pdbx_description
1 polymer ?
#
loop_
_entity_poly.entity_id
_entity_poly.type
_entity_poly.pdbx_seq_one_letter_code
_entity_poly.pdbx_strand_id
1 'polypeptide(L)'
;MGTELVKYGPENSIEVKSRKKPVFRNSRAYAALTPDERQIIDAALEAKEQWREAGLNFENVTDDLLVDYYIYWMKACESRYTYYLRLAKEKGLSHFL
;
A
#
# COMPACT_ATOMS: atom_id res chain seq x y z
N MET A 1 -21.13 -26.52 -23.67
CA MET A 1 -19.96 -26.22 -22.83
C MET A 1 -20.44 -25.33 -21.70
N GLY A 2 -20.67 -25.92 -20.52
CA GLY A 2 -21.21 -25.20 -19.36
C GLY A 2 -20.12 -24.37 -18.71
N THR A 3 -20.35 -23.07 -18.55
CA THR A 3 -19.51 -22.21 -17.71
C THR A 3 -19.88 -22.50 -16.26
N GLU A 4 -19.14 -23.39 -15.60
CA GLU A 4 -19.22 -23.50 -14.15
C GLU A 4 -18.60 -22.25 -13.54
N LEU A 5 -19.45 -21.45 -12.88
CA LEU A 5 -19.02 -20.34 -12.06
C LEU A 5 -18.22 -20.90 -10.88
N VAL A 6 -16.91 -20.67 -10.86
CA VAL A 6 -16.04 -20.98 -9.72
C VAL A 6 -16.57 -20.22 -8.51
N LYS A 7 -17.14 -20.96 -7.55
CA LYS A 7 -17.68 -20.38 -6.32
C LYS A 7 -16.51 -20.03 -5.40
N TYR A 8 -16.15 -18.76 -5.34
CA TYR A 8 -15.28 -18.24 -4.27
C TYR A 8 -16.05 -18.32 -2.95
N GLY A 9 -15.83 -19.40 -2.21
CA GLY A 9 -16.33 -19.57 -0.84
C GLY A 9 -15.62 -18.62 0.14
N PRO A 10 -16.21 -18.38 1.32
CA PRO A 10 -15.69 -17.46 2.34
C PRO A 10 -14.41 -17.95 3.04
N GLU A 11 -13.96 -19.17 2.73
CA GLU A 11 -12.84 -19.87 3.38
C GLU A 11 -11.47 -19.21 3.13
N ASN A 12 -11.36 -18.35 2.11
CA ASN A 12 -10.14 -17.60 1.79
C ASN A 12 -10.28 -16.13 2.23
N SER A 13 -10.60 -15.89 3.50
CA SER A 13 -10.31 -14.59 4.07
C SER A 13 -8.79 -14.41 4.06
N ILE A 14 -8.27 -13.57 3.16
CA ILE A 14 -6.91 -13.07 3.26
C ILE A 14 -6.82 -12.39 4.62
N GLU A 15 -6.22 -13.06 5.60
CA GLU A 15 -5.92 -12.45 6.88
C GLU A 15 -5.09 -11.20 6.58
N VAL A 16 -5.66 -10.03 6.80
CA VAL A 16 -4.95 -8.75 6.70
C VAL A 16 -3.89 -8.79 7.79
N LYS A 17 -2.69 -9.27 7.45
CA LYS A 17 -1.55 -9.33 8.36
C LYS A 17 -1.41 -7.95 9.00
N SER A 18 -1.49 -7.93 10.33
CA SER A 18 -1.34 -6.74 11.16
C SER A 18 -0.15 -5.91 10.66
N ARG A 19 -0.44 -4.72 10.11
CA ARG A 19 0.54 -3.84 9.46
C ARG A 19 1.62 -3.47 10.46
N LYS A 20 2.83 -4.01 10.30
CA LYS A 20 4.00 -3.60 11.08
C LYS A 20 4.29 -2.14 10.75
N LYS A 21 4.10 -1.26 11.72
CA LYS A 21 4.40 0.17 11.59
C LYS A 21 5.92 0.35 11.38
N PRO A 22 6.37 1.19 10.45
CA PRO A 22 7.79 1.38 10.17
C PRO A 22 8.55 1.91 11.39
N VAL A 23 9.80 1.43 11.55
CA VAL A 23 10.69 1.65 12.70
C VAL A 23 11.07 3.14 12.91
N PHE A 24 10.91 3.97 11.88
CA PHE A 24 11.28 5.40 11.91
C PHE A 24 10.39 6.29 12.79
N ARG A 25 9.26 5.78 13.29
CA ARG A 25 8.30 6.55 14.12
C ARG A 25 8.81 6.92 15.52
N ASN A 26 9.98 6.43 15.90
CA ASN A 26 10.56 6.64 17.23
C ASN A 26 11.49 7.87 17.33
N SER A 27 11.57 8.71 16.29
CA SER A 27 12.36 9.95 16.37
C SER A 27 11.60 11.05 17.10
N ARG A 28 12.32 11.86 17.89
CA ARG A 28 11.77 13.05 18.56
C ARG A 28 11.17 14.04 17.55
N ALA A 29 11.71 14.09 16.33
CA ALA A 29 11.19 14.88 15.22
C ALA A 29 9.81 14.40 14.75
N TYR A 30 9.60 13.08 14.61
CA TYR A 30 8.31 12.53 14.22
C TYR A 30 7.24 12.69 15.32
N ALA A 31 7.63 12.55 16.59
CA ALA A 31 6.73 12.75 17.73
C ALA A 31 6.23 14.20 17.86
N ALA A 32 7.01 15.18 17.39
CA ALA A 32 6.66 16.60 17.44
C ALA A 32 5.68 17.02 16.32
N LEU A 33 5.44 16.17 15.33
CA LEU A 33 4.51 16.46 14.23
C LEU A 33 3.06 16.56 14.71
N THR A 34 2.24 17.27 13.97
CA THR A 34 0.79 17.25 14.14
C THR A 34 0.21 15.89 13.70
N PRO A 35 -1.02 15.53 14.14
CA PRO A 35 -1.68 14.32 13.66
C PRO A 35 -1.78 14.23 12.13
N ASP A 36 -2.08 15.34 11.46
CA ASP A 36 -2.25 15.41 10.01
C ASP A 36 -0.93 15.16 9.27
N GLU A 37 0.18 15.76 9.75
CA GLU A 37 1.51 15.55 9.16
C GLU A 37 1.96 14.10 9.32
N ARG A 38 1.70 13.47 10.49
CA ARG A 38 1.95 12.05 10.68
C ARG A 38 1.13 11.20 9.72
N GLN A 39 -0.13 11.55 9.50
CA GLN A 39 -1.01 10.82 8.58
C GLN A 39 -0.49 10.88 7.15
N ILE A 40 0.00 12.05 6.69
CA ILE A 40 0.62 12.18 5.35
C ILE A 40 1.83 11.26 5.22
N ILE A 41 2.73 11.26 6.21
CA ILE A 41 3.94 10.44 6.19
C ILE A 41 3.57 8.95 6.24
N ASP A 42 2.69 8.57 7.15
CA ASP A 42 2.26 7.18 7.32
C ASP A 42 1.59 6.64 6.07
N ALA A 43 0.72 7.43 5.44
CA ALA A 43 0.01 7.01 4.25
C ALA A 43 0.94 6.92 3.03
N ALA A 44 1.95 7.80 2.91
CA ALA A 44 2.98 7.69 1.89
C ALA A 44 3.78 6.39 2.04
N LEU A 45 4.31 6.12 3.24
CA LEU A 45 5.10 4.92 3.51
C LEU A 45 4.28 3.64 3.32
N GLU A 46 3.01 3.67 3.72
CA GLU A 46 2.09 2.56 3.49
C GLU A 46 1.84 2.33 1.99
N ALA A 47 1.60 3.39 1.21
CA ALA A 47 1.41 3.28 -0.24
C ALA A 47 2.65 2.71 -0.94
N LYS A 48 3.85 3.12 -0.52
CA LYS A 48 5.12 2.58 -1.02
C LYS A 48 5.26 1.08 -0.72
N GLU A 49 4.95 0.67 0.52
CA GLU A 49 5.06 -0.75 0.90
C GLU A 49 4.02 -1.61 0.16
N GLN A 50 2.77 -1.14 0.04
CA GLN A 50 1.76 -1.85 -0.75
C GLN A 50 2.13 -1.92 -2.23
N TRP A 51 2.76 -0.88 -2.78
CA TRP A 51 3.23 -0.93 -4.16
C TRP A 51 4.31 -2.01 -4.33
N ARG A 52 5.26 -2.08 -3.39
CA ARG A 52 6.28 -3.14 -3.37
C ARG A 52 5.65 -4.54 -3.26
N GLU A 53 4.68 -4.69 -2.38
CA GLU A 53 3.93 -5.94 -2.19
C GLU A 53 3.15 -6.33 -3.45
N ALA A 54 2.44 -5.38 -4.08
CA ALA A 54 1.72 -5.61 -5.31
C ALA A 54 2.65 -6.04 -6.45
N GLY A 55 3.83 -5.42 -6.57
CA GLY A 55 4.86 -5.82 -7.54
C GLY A 55 5.39 -7.23 -7.30
N LEU A 56 5.73 -7.57 -6.05
CA LEU A 56 6.15 -8.93 -5.70
C LEU A 56 5.07 -9.97 -6.01
N ASN A 57 3.82 -9.66 -5.72
CA ASN A 57 2.73 -10.58 -6.02
C ASN A 57 2.47 -10.70 -7.53
N PHE A 58 2.59 -9.60 -8.29
CA PHE A 58 2.53 -9.63 -9.75
C PHE A 58 3.62 -10.50 -10.36
N GLU A 59 4.85 -10.45 -9.84
CA GLU A 59 5.95 -11.29 -10.33
C GLU A 59 5.76 -12.78 -10.05
N ASN A 60 4.98 -13.13 -9.01
CA ASN A 60 4.80 -14.51 -8.55
C ASN A 60 3.41 -15.09 -8.84
N VAL A 61 2.51 -14.31 -9.44
CA VAL A 61 1.13 -14.77 -9.74
C VAL A 61 1.15 -15.80 -10.87
N THR A 62 0.43 -16.90 -10.68
CA THR A 62 0.25 -17.95 -11.69
C THR A 62 -1.18 -18.06 -12.19
N ASP A 63 -2.13 -17.41 -11.51
CA ASP A 63 -3.53 -17.33 -11.92
C ASP A 63 -3.74 -16.12 -12.83
N ASP A 64 -4.05 -16.37 -14.10
CA ASP A 64 -4.29 -15.35 -15.12
C ASP A 64 -5.37 -14.34 -14.71
N LEU A 65 -6.38 -14.76 -13.91
CA LEU A 65 -7.44 -13.87 -13.44
C LEU A 65 -6.95 -12.83 -12.41
N LEU A 66 -5.81 -13.08 -11.77
CA LEU A 66 -5.24 -12.19 -10.77
C LEU A 66 -4.18 -11.25 -11.36
N VAL A 67 -3.70 -11.48 -12.58
CA VAL A 67 -2.72 -10.62 -13.26
C VAL A 67 -3.24 -9.18 -13.36
N ASP A 68 -4.46 -9.01 -13.90
CA ASP A 68 -5.07 -7.68 -14.03
C ASP A 68 -5.31 -7.04 -12.67
N TYR A 69 -5.73 -7.83 -11.67
CA TYR A 69 -5.90 -7.34 -10.30
C TYR A 69 -4.60 -6.71 -9.77
N TYR A 70 -3.47 -7.40 -9.89
CA TYR A 70 -2.18 -6.87 -9.41
C TYR A 70 -1.72 -5.65 -10.22
N ILE A 71 -1.98 -5.60 -11.53
CA ILE A 71 -1.71 -4.41 -12.36
C ILE A 71 -2.49 -3.20 -11.85
N TYR A 72 -3.80 -3.34 -11.61
CA TYR A 72 -4.62 -2.25 -11.09
C TYR A 72 -4.22 -1.85 -9.67
N TRP A 73 -3.86 -2.83 -8.84
CA TRP A 73 -3.40 -2.55 -7.48
C TRP A 73 -2.08 -1.76 -7.48
N MET A 74 -1.11 -2.15 -8.29
CA MET A 74 0.15 -1.39 -8.46
C MET A 74 -0.12 0.06 -8.88
N LYS A 75 -0.97 0.28 -9.90
CA LYS A 75 -1.34 1.64 -10.36
C LYS A 75 -2.03 2.46 -9.27
N ALA A 76 -2.89 1.84 -8.48
CA ALA A 76 -3.56 2.50 -7.36
C ALA A 76 -2.54 2.92 -6.28
N CYS A 77 -1.62 2.04 -5.92
CA CYS A 77 -0.57 2.32 -4.93
C CYS A 77 0.41 3.40 -5.42
N GLU A 78 0.82 3.36 -6.68
CA GLU A 78 1.65 4.40 -7.32
C GLU A 78 0.98 5.77 -7.27
N SER A 79 -0.29 5.84 -7.67
CA SER A 79 -1.06 7.08 -7.66
C SER A 79 -1.18 7.64 -6.24
N ARG A 80 -1.50 6.76 -5.28
CA ARG A 80 -1.62 7.12 -3.86
C ARG A 80 -0.30 7.59 -3.27
N TYR A 81 0.81 6.90 -3.57
CA TYR A 81 2.13 7.31 -3.11
C TYR A 81 2.53 8.66 -3.69
N THR A 82 2.33 8.85 -5.00
CA THR A 82 2.60 10.12 -5.69
C THR A 82 1.82 11.29 -5.08
N TYR A 83 0.55 11.08 -4.75
CA TYR A 83 -0.27 12.09 -4.07
C TYR A 83 0.33 12.50 -2.72
N TYR A 84 0.66 11.54 -1.86
CA TYR A 84 1.22 11.86 -0.55
C TYR A 84 2.65 12.43 -0.62
N LEU A 85 3.44 12.07 -1.64
CA LEU A 85 4.73 12.73 -1.90
C LEU A 85 4.56 14.23 -2.19
N ARG A 86 3.54 14.60 -2.98
CA ARG A 86 3.23 16.01 -3.27
C ARG A 86 2.81 16.74 -1.99
N LEU A 87 1.89 16.17 -1.21
CA LEU A 87 1.47 16.75 0.08
C LEU A 87 2.64 16.90 1.05
N ALA A 88 3.50 15.89 1.18
CA ALA A 88 4.67 15.95 2.05
C ALA A 88 5.63 17.06 1.60
N LYS A 89 5.82 17.25 0.29
CA LYS A 89 6.62 18.35 -0.25
C LYS A 89 6.04 19.72 0.07
N GLU A 90 4.74 19.90 -0.12
CA GLU A 90 4.03 21.16 0.20
C GLU A 90 4.11 21.51 1.69
N LYS A 91 4.18 20.50 2.57
CA LYS A 91 4.28 20.65 4.02
C LYS A 91 5.71 20.66 4.56
N GLY A 92 6.74 20.55 3.72
CA GLY A 92 8.14 20.48 4.16
C GLY A 92 8.53 19.16 4.87
N LEU A 93 7.73 18.10 4.70
CA LEU A 93 7.90 16.80 5.35
C LEU A 93 8.71 15.80 4.51
N SER A 94 9.22 16.18 3.33
CA SER A 94 9.88 15.25 2.40
C SER A 94 11.06 14.48 2.99
N HIS A 95 11.70 14.98 4.04
CA HIS A 95 12.83 14.33 4.71
C HIS A 95 12.44 13.11 5.56
N PHE A 96 11.14 12.84 5.74
CA PHE A 96 10.62 11.66 6.43
C PHE A 96 10.28 10.48 5.50
N LEU A 97 10.40 10.63 4.17
CA LEU A 97 9.98 9.66 3.14
C LEU A 97 11.15 9.10 2.35
#